data_AF-A0A1X7RA67-F1
#
_entry.id   AF-A0A1X7RA67-F1
#
_cell.length_a   1.000
_cell.length_b   1.000
_cell.length_c   1.000
_cell.angle_alpha   90.00
_cell.angle_beta   90.00
_cell.angle_gamma   90.00
#
_symmetry.space_group_name_H-M   'P 1'
#
loop_
_entity.id
_entity.type
_entity.pdbx_description
1 polymer ?
#
loop_
_entity_poly.entity_id
_entity_poly.type
_entity_poly.pdbx_seq_one_letter_code
_entity_poly.pdbx_strand_id
1 'polypeptide(L)'
;MNYPTTKQNFIHRLTRCLVDSLAKPLSELIDILLESMIYTNHTRHHALINFLLNIRETMETWGSQRKKVLNTYALIVKFLETIDQLNNNMLQSLELTIKQCFHFFKNFFDSYQMFHNLINHMDNEKNLNETKFVSSIKSFISFNKQWYIDLMIRSSGYKEFLLTKIKIFSNNINGIDHRNSIIESDLFKKFLLKRKQRLLAESLINKYRSCII
;
A
#
# COMPACT_ATOMS: atom_id res chain seq x y z
N MET A 1 -33.80 12.94 14.66
CA MET A 1 -32.61 12.68 13.84
C MET A 1 -31.60 13.78 14.13
N ASN A 2 -30.51 13.48 14.86
CA ASN A 2 -29.47 14.46 15.14
C ASN A 2 -28.60 14.61 13.89
N TYR A 3 -28.71 15.74 13.20
CA TYR A 3 -27.80 16.08 12.11
C TYR A 3 -26.39 16.24 12.69
N PRO A 4 -25.36 15.60 12.10
CA PRO A 4 -24.00 15.80 12.57
C PRO A 4 -23.61 17.26 12.43
N THR A 5 -23.08 17.84 13.50
CA THR A 5 -22.64 19.23 13.53
C THR A 5 -21.59 19.49 12.44
N THR A 6 -21.48 20.73 11.95
CA THR A 6 -20.46 21.16 10.97
C THR A 6 -19.05 20.68 11.36
N LYS A 7 -18.77 20.60 12.67
CA LYS A 7 -17.54 20.06 13.24
C LYS A 7 -17.38 18.55 13.03
N GLN A 8 -18.41 17.74 13.29
CA GLN A 8 -18.37 16.29 13.05
C GLN A 8 -18.17 15.98 11.57
N ASN A 9 -18.82 16.74 10.68
CA ASN A 9 -18.62 16.62 9.25
C ASN A 9 -17.19 16.99 8.82
N PHE A 10 -16.60 18.03 9.42
CA PHE A 10 -15.21 18.40 9.17
C PHE A 10 -14.23 17.31 9.62
N ILE A 11 -14.36 16.81 10.85
CA ILE A 11 -13.51 15.73 11.38
C ILE A 11 -13.64 14.47 10.52
N HIS A 12 -14.84 14.14 10.07
CA HIS A 12 -15.07 13.00 9.18
C HIS A 12 -14.35 13.17 7.83
N ARG A 13 -14.44 14.36 7.21
CA ARG A 13 -13.75 14.66 5.95
C ARG A 13 -12.23 14.65 6.11
N LEU A 14 -11.72 15.19 7.21
CA LEU A 14 -10.29 15.20 7.50
C LEU A 14 -9.78 13.77 7.74
N THR A 15 -10.49 12.98 8.56
CA THR A 15 -10.17 11.58 8.79
C THR A 15 -10.13 10.80 7.47
N ARG A 16 -11.13 11.01 6.60
CA ARG A 16 -11.13 10.41 5.26
C ARG A 16 -9.88 10.78 4.46
N CYS A 17 -9.49 12.06 4.45
CA CYS A 17 -8.28 12.50 3.76
C CYS A 17 -7.00 11.83 4.30
N LEU A 18 -6.89 11.69 5.63
CA LEU A 18 -5.77 11.00 6.25
C LEU A 18 -5.73 9.51 5.91
N VAL A 19 -6.90 8.85 5.93
CA VAL A 19 -7.04 7.44 5.53
C VAL A 19 -6.69 7.24 4.06
N ASP A 20 -7.20 8.10 3.17
CA ASP A 20 -6.95 8.03 1.72
C ASP A 20 -5.46 8.23 1.40
N SER A 21 -4.80 9.15 2.11
CA SER A 21 -3.35 9.39 2.01
C SER A 21 -2.53 8.13 2.31
N LEU A 22 -3.00 7.33 3.25
CA LEU A 22 -2.29 6.14 3.73
C LEU A 22 -2.62 4.87 2.93
N ALA A 23 -3.84 4.78 2.39
CA ALA A 23 -4.30 3.58 1.68
C ALA A 23 -3.41 3.17 0.51
N LYS A 24 -2.90 4.15 -0.24
CA LYS A 24 -2.04 3.90 -1.39
C LYS A 24 -0.71 3.24 -1.04
N PRO A 25 0.15 3.86 -0.19
CA PRO A 25 1.42 3.22 0.17
C PRO A 25 1.21 1.90 0.91
N LEU A 26 0.19 1.76 1.75
CA LEU A 26 -0.09 0.48 2.42
C LEU A 26 -0.51 -0.62 1.43
N SER A 27 -1.35 -0.31 0.45
CA SER A 27 -1.74 -1.29 -0.58
C SER A 27 -0.52 -1.75 -1.36
N GLU A 28 0.34 -0.80 -1.71
CA GLU A 28 1.54 -1.08 -2.50
C GLU A 28 2.57 -1.88 -1.69
N LEU A 29 2.72 -1.62 -0.40
CA LEU A 29 3.53 -2.44 0.50
C LEU A 29 3.06 -3.90 0.50
N ILE A 30 1.75 -4.12 0.65
CA ILE A 30 1.17 -5.47 0.62
C ILE A 30 1.39 -6.13 -0.74
N ASP A 31 1.24 -5.39 -1.83
CA ASP A 31 1.48 -5.91 -3.16
C ASP A 31 2.95 -6.29 -3.38
N ILE A 32 3.92 -5.52 -2.87
CA ILE A 32 5.35 -5.87 -2.93
C ILE A 32 5.67 -7.12 -2.11
N LEU A 33 5.05 -7.27 -0.94
CA LEU A 33 5.19 -8.49 -0.13
C LEU A 33 4.62 -9.70 -0.87
N LEU A 34 3.42 -9.58 -1.44
CA LEU A 34 2.82 -10.62 -2.28
C LEU A 34 3.68 -10.94 -3.50
N GLU A 35 4.19 -9.94 -4.20
CA GLU A 35 5.12 -10.12 -5.33
C GLU A 35 6.30 -10.97 -4.92
N SER A 36 6.96 -10.58 -3.84
CA SER A 36 8.19 -11.24 -3.40
C SER A 36 7.94 -12.69 -2.94
N MET A 37 6.80 -12.95 -2.30
CA MET A 37 6.43 -14.29 -1.85
C MET A 37 5.91 -15.19 -2.98
N ILE A 38 5.19 -14.63 -3.96
CA ILE A 38 4.66 -15.40 -5.10
C ILE A 38 5.76 -15.61 -6.16
N TYR A 39 6.63 -14.62 -6.40
CA TYR A 39 7.73 -14.68 -7.37
C TYR A 39 8.76 -15.75 -7.00
N THR A 40 9.00 -15.97 -5.71
CA THR A 40 9.93 -17.02 -5.23
C THR A 40 9.36 -18.45 -5.35
N ASN A 41 8.15 -18.61 -5.91
CA ASN A 41 7.49 -19.89 -6.23
C ASN A 41 7.44 -20.88 -5.05
N HIS A 42 7.34 -20.36 -3.83
CA HIS A 42 7.29 -21.17 -2.62
C HIS A 42 5.84 -21.52 -2.27
N THR A 43 5.36 -22.64 -2.80
CA THR A 43 4.13 -23.30 -2.33
C THR A 43 4.13 -23.57 -0.81
N ARG A 44 5.30 -23.53 -0.16
CA ARG A 44 5.46 -23.66 1.29
C ARG A 44 4.92 -22.49 2.11
N HIS A 45 4.61 -21.34 1.50
CA HIS A 45 4.15 -20.14 2.22
C HIS A 45 2.68 -19.79 2.00
N HIS A 46 1.84 -20.76 1.59
CA HIS A 46 0.41 -20.54 1.34
C HIS A 46 -0.33 -19.84 2.50
N ALA A 47 -0.01 -20.18 3.75
CA ALA A 47 -0.62 -19.55 4.92
C ALA A 47 -0.31 -18.04 5.00
N LEU A 48 0.94 -17.65 4.75
CA LEU A 48 1.38 -16.24 4.77
C LEU A 48 0.84 -15.45 3.58
N ILE A 49 0.81 -16.07 2.39
CA ILE A 49 0.21 -15.47 1.20
C ILE A 49 -1.29 -15.22 1.44
N ASN A 50 -2.01 -16.21 1.99
CA ASN A 50 -3.42 -16.05 2.34
C ASN A 50 -3.65 -14.98 3.40
N PHE A 51 -2.73 -14.86 4.38
CA PHE A 51 -2.81 -13.79 5.37
C PHE A 51 -2.64 -12.41 4.73
N LEU A 52 -1.66 -12.22 3.84
CA LEU A 52 -1.50 -10.98 3.08
C LEU A 52 -2.69 -10.66 2.17
N LEU A 53 -3.28 -11.68 1.52
CA LEU A 53 -4.50 -11.52 0.73
C LEU A 53 -5.69 -11.05 1.58
N ASN A 54 -5.86 -11.62 2.78
CA ASN A 54 -6.89 -11.18 3.72
C ASN A 54 -6.68 -9.73 4.20
N ILE A 55 -5.42 -9.34 4.46
CA ILE A 55 -5.07 -7.95 4.76
C ILE A 55 -5.53 -7.05 3.60
N ARG A 56 -5.20 -7.41 2.36
CA ARG A 56 -5.57 -6.66 1.16
C ARG A 56 -7.08 -6.54 0.97
N GLU A 57 -7.83 -7.62 1.14
CA GLU A 57 -9.30 -7.61 1.07
C GLU A 57 -9.89 -6.69 2.16
N THR A 58 -9.32 -6.72 3.37
CA THR A 58 -9.70 -5.79 4.44
C THR A 58 -9.48 -4.33 4.00
N MET A 59 -8.37 -4.05 3.30
CA MET A 59 -8.06 -2.72 2.75
C MET A 59 -9.07 -2.20 1.74
N GLU A 60 -9.56 -3.07 0.85
CA GLU A 60 -10.55 -2.70 -0.16
C GLU A 60 -11.88 -2.24 0.45
N THR A 61 -12.13 -2.56 1.72
CA THR A 61 -13.35 -2.16 2.44
C THR A 61 -13.19 -0.96 3.37
N TRP A 62 -12.02 -0.31 3.43
CA TRP A 62 -11.73 0.73 4.43
C TRP A 62 -12.71 1.90 4.45
N GLY A 63 -13.06 2.45 3.28
CA GLY A 63 -13.78 3.72 3.20
C GLY A 63 -13.11 4.80 4.06
N SER A 64 -13.91 5.61 4.78
CA SER A 64 -13.42 6.64 5.73
C SER A 64 -13.26 6.13 7.17
N GLN A 65 -13.20 4.82 7.41
CA GLN A 65 -13.31 4.25 8.76
C GLN A 65 -11.94 4.13 9.47
N ARG A 66 -11.67 5.03 10.43
CA ARG A 66 -10.48 5.01 11.32
C ARG A 66 -10.19 3.62 11.91
N LYS A 67 -11.22 2.94 12.43
CA LYS A 67 -11.08 1.62 13.07
C LYS A 67 -10.52 0.56 12.10
N LYS A 68 -10.93 0.58 10.83
CA LYS A 68 -10.44 -0.37 9.83
C LYS A 68 -8.96 -0.16 9.50
N VAL A 69 -8.52 1.09 9.47
CA VAL A 69 -7.10 1.42 9.30
C VAL A 69 -6.26 0.92 10.47
N LEU A 70 -6.67 1.22 11.71
CA LEU A 70 -5.97 0.73 12.90
C LEU A 70 -5.92 -0.81 12.96
N ASN A 71 -7.04 -1.47 12.64
CA ASN A 71 -7.08 -2.93 12.54
C ASN A 71 -6.10 -3.46 11.47
N THR A 72 -5.95 -2.77 10.34
CA THR A 72 -5.05 -3.23 9.29
C THR A 72 -3.58 -3.06 9.69
N TYR A 73 -3.24 -1.96 10.37
CA TYR A 73 -1.93 -1.84 11.02
C TYR A 73 -1.66 -3.02 11.97
N ALA A 74 -2.63 -3.36 12.83
CA ALA A 74 -2.50 -4.50 13.73
C ALA A 74 -2.33 -5.83 12.99
N LEU A 75 -3.04 -6.04 11.88
CA LEU A 75 -2.88 -7.24 11.05
C LEU A 75 -1.50 -7.30 10.40
N ILE A 76 -0.96 -6.17 9.93
CA ILE A 76 0.40 -6.10 9.36
C ILE A 76 1.45 -6.36 10.44
N VAL A 77 1.31 -5.78 11.63
CA VAL A 77 2.21 -6.07 12.77
C VAL A 77 2.17 -7.56 13.11
N LYS A 78 0.97 -8.15 13.22
CA LYS A 78 0.82 -9.59 13.45
C LYS A 78 1.46 -10.45 12.35
N PHE A 79 1.39 -10.00 11.09
CA PHE A 79 2.09 -10.65 10.00
C PHE A 79 3.61 -10.63 10.18
N LEU A 80 4.18 -9.51 10.64
CA LEU A 80 5.61 -9.40 10.95
C LEU A 80 6.03 -10.26 12.14
N GLU A 81 5.22 -10.31 13.20
CA GLU A 81 5.44 -11.22 14.33
C GLU A 81 5.39 -12.69 13.88
N THR A 82 4.45 -13.03 12.99
CA THR A 82 4.33 -14.38 12.44
C THR A 82 5.59 -14.76 11.65
N ILE A 83 6.18 -13.81 10.92
CA ILE A 83 7.45 -13.99 10.20
C ILE A 83 8.61 -14.23 11.18
N ASP A 84 8.69 -13.44 12.26
CA ASP A 84 9.77 -13.52 13.26
C ASP A 84 9.76 -14.88 13.98
N GLN A 85 8.58 -15.48 14.15
CA GLN A 85 8.40 -16.79 14.78
C GLN A 85 8.70 -17.99 13.87
N LEU A 86 9.02 -17.78 12.58
CA LEU A 86 9.34 -18.88 11.67
C LEU A 86 10.73 -19.45 11.95
N ASN A 87 10.89 -20.77 11.79
CA ASN A 87 12.14 -21.47 12.09
C ASN A 87 13.27 -21.11 11.08
N ASN A 88 14.54 -21.19 11.49
CA ASN A 88 15.72 -20.68 10.78
C ASN A 88 15.83 -21.06 9.28
N ASN A 89 15.39 -22.27 8.88
CA ASN A 89 15.43 -22.72 7.49
C ASN A 89 14.35 -22.07 6.59
N MET A 90 13.19 -21.69 7.15
CA MET A 90 12.20 -20.88 6.44
C MET A 90 12.57 -19.40 6.46
N LEU A 91 13.33 -18.98 7.47
CA LEU A 91 13.79 -17.61 7.59
C LEU A 91 14.70 -17.24 6.43
N GLN A 92 15.70 -18.04 6.05
CA GLN A 92 16.70 -17.66 5.03
C GLN A 92 16.12 -17.20 3.67
N SER A 93 15.09 -17.86 3.13
CA SER A 93 14.49 -17.46 1.84
C SER A 93 13.59 -16.22 1.98
N LEU A 94 12.86 -16.13 3.09
CA LEU A 94 12.07 -14.97 3.47
C LEU A 94 12.97 -13.78 3.89
N GLU A 95 14.15 -14.02 4.44
CA GLU A 95 15.08 -13.04 4.97
C GLU A 95 15.61 -12.15 3.87
N LEU A 96 15.92 -12.71 2.69
CA LEU A 96 16.30 -11.93 1.52
C LEU A 96 15.16 -11.00 1.08
N THR A 97 13.94 -11.51 1.05
CA THR A 97 12.73 -10.76 0.72
C THR A 97 12.45 -9.65 1.75
N ILE A 98 12.53 -9.97 3.03
CA ILE A 98 12.25 -9.06 4.15
C ILE A 98 13.38 -8.04 4.31
N LYS A 99 14.66 -8.43 4.15
CA LYS A 99 15.80 -7.49 4.15
C LYS A 99 15.68 -6.48 3.02
N GLN A 100 15.23 -6.91 1.83
CA GLN A 100 14.92 -5.99 0.74
C GLN A 100 13.73 -5.06 1.07
N CYS A 101 12.77 -5.54 1.87
CA CYS A 101 11.61 -4.78 2.30
C CYS A 101 11.79 -4.01 3.62
N PHE A 102 12.92 -4.16 4.33
CA PHE A 102 13.12 -3.64 5.68
C PHE A 102 13.01 -2.12 5.74
N HIS A 103 13.53 -1.45 4.71
CA HIS A 103 13.42 -0.01 4.55
C HIS A 103 11.96 0.46 4.42
N PHE A 104 11.06 -0.37 3.88
CA PHE A 104 9.63 -0.04 3.78
C PHE A 104 8.91 -0.11 5.12
N PHE A 105 9.32 -1.04 5.99
CA PHE A 105 8.70 -1.18 7.31
C PHE A 105 9.01 0.02 8.21
N LYS A 106 10.19 0.63 8.07
CA LYS A 106 10.48 1.90 8.74
C LYS A 106 9.44 2.96 8.37
N ASN A 107 9.22 3.19 7.07
CA ASN A 107 8.26 4.19 6.61
C ASN A 107 6.82 3.86 7.03
N PHE A 108 6.49 2.56 7.09
CA PHE A 108 5.22 2.08 7.65
C PHE A 108 5.02 2.49 9.11
N PHE A 109 6.01 2.24 9.97
CA PHE A 109 5.95 2.59 11.39
C PHE A 109 5.96 4.11 11.60
N ASP A 110 6.78 4.85 10.86
CA ASP A 110 6.82 6.31 10.89
C ASP A 110 5.45 6.90 10.51
N SER A 111 4.85 6.40 9.42
CA SER A 111 3.51 6.81 8.99
C SER A 111 2.44 6.48 10.03
N TYR A 112 2.50 5.29 10.64
CA TYR A 112 1.59 4.89 11.73
C TYR A 112 1.66 5.87 12.90
N GLN A 113 2.88 6.19 13.35
CA GLN A 113 3.09 7.09 14.46
C GLN A 113 2.56 8.50 14.14
N MET A 114 2.82 9.00 12.93
CA MET A 114 2.27 10.29 12.47
C MET A 114 0.74 10.28 12.45
N PHE A 115 0.12 9.21 11.91
CA PHE A 115 -1.33 9.05 11.89
C PHE A 115 -1.90 9.03 13.31
N HIS A 116 -1.34 8.21 14.20
CA HIS A 116 -1.78 8.11 15.60
C HIS A 116 -1.67 9.45 16.33
N ASN A 117 -0.58 10.20 16.10
CA ASN A 117 -0.39 11.53 16.69
C ASN A 117 -1.45 12.53 16.17
N LEU A 118 -1.74 12.55 14.88
CA LEU A 118 -2.76 13.41 14.28
C LEU A 118 -4.15 13.09 14.84
N ILE A 119 -4.46 11.81 14.94
CA ILE A 119 -5.70 11.30 15.52
C ILE A 119 -5.83 11.75 16.99
N ASN A 120 -4.81 11.54 17.81
CA ASN A 120 -4.82 11.96 19.22
C ASN A 120 -4.92 13.48 19.37
N HIS A 121 -4.33 14.24 18.45
CA HIS A 121 -4.43 15.69 18.44
C HIS A 121 -5.86 16.15 18.11
N MET A 122 -6.57 15.47 17.21
CA MET A 122 -8.00 15.74 16.93
C MET A 122 -8.89 15.39 18.12
N ASP A 123 -8.57 14.33 18.87
CA ASP A 123 -9.35 13.90 20.04
C ASP A 123 -9.11 14.82 21.27
N ASN A 124 -7.94 15.49 21.35
CA ASN A 124 -7.54 16.35 22.46
C ASN A 124 -7.75 17.85 22.18
N GLU A 125 -9.00 18.30 22.21
CA GLU A 125 -9.42 19.64 21.75
C GLU A 125 -8.90 20.83 22.57
N LYS A 126 -8.47 20.63 23.83
CA LYS A 126 -8.24 21.74 24.78
C LYS A 126 -7.02 22.63 24.48
N ASN A 127 -6.09 22.19 23.63
CA ASN A 127 -4.83 22.91 23.34
C ASN A 127 -4.40 22.80 21.86
N LEU A 128 -5.35 22.93 20.93
CA LEU A 128 -5.06 22.77 19.50
C LEU A 128 -4.29 23.99 18.98
N ASN A 129 -2.99 23.84 18.75
CA ASN A 129 -2.26 24.82 17.96
C ASN A 129 -2.53 24.54 16.46
N GLU A 130 -3.50 25.24 15.90
CA GLU A 130 -4.01 25.03 14.54
C GLU A 130 -2.89 25.05 13.48
N THR A 131 -1.93 25.98 13.60
CA THR A 131 -0.84 26.09 12.62
C THR A 131 0.09 24.88 12.67
N LYS A 132 0.44 24.40 13.86
CA LYS A 132 1.21 23.16 14.04
C LYS A 132 0.43 21.94 13.54
N PHE A 133 -0.86 21.87 13.84
CA PHE A 133 -1.71 20.75 13.42
C PHE A 133 -1.84 20.65 11.89
N VAL A 134 -2.12 21.77 11.22
CA VAL A 134 -2.16 21.85 9.75
C VAL A 134 -0.81 21.49 9.14
N SER A 135 0.29 21.94 9.74
CA SER A 135 1.65 21.57 9.31
C SER A 135 1.87 20.05 9.42
N SER A 136 1.48 19.43 10.54
CA SER A 136 1.57 17.97 10.73
C SER A 136 0.73 17.19 9.70
N ILE A 137 -0.47 17.66 9.36
CA ILE A 137 -1.30 17.04 8.30
C ILE A 137 -0.58 17.09 6.95
N LYS A 138 -0.05 18.26 6.57
CA LYS A 138 0.69 18.43 5.30
C LYS A 138 1.91 17.53 5.25
N SER A 139 2.68 17.46 6.33
CA SER A 139 3.84 16.58 6.45
C SER A 139 3.46 15.11 6.31
N PHE A 140 2.37 14.68 6.95
CA PHE A 140 1.87 13.30 6.83
C PHE A 140 1.46 12.95 5.39
N ILE A 141 0.72 13.84 4.72
CA ILE A 141 0.30 13.63 3.32
C ILE A 141 1.52 13.58 2.39
N SER A 142 2.46 14.51 2.56
CA SER A 142 3.69 14.55 1.76
C SER A 142 4.53 13.31 1.96
N PHE A 143 4.72 12.88 3.21
CA PHE A 143 5.46 11.69 3.58
C PHE A 143 4.87 10.43 2.91
N ASN A 144 3.56 10.21 3.05
CA ASN A 144 2.90 9.04 2.45
C ASN A 144 2.93 9.06 0.92
N LYS A 145 2.83 10.24 0.31
CA LYS A 145 2.97 10.40 -1.14
C LYS A 145 4.38 9.98 -1.60
N GLN A 146 5.41 10.46 -0.92
CA GLN A 146 6.80 10.10 -1.27
C GLN A 146 7.03 8.60 -1.06
N TRP A 147 6.59 8.06 0.08
CA TRP A 147 6.71 6.65 0.36
C TRP A 147 6.01 5.78 -0.70
N TYR A 148 4.81 6.15 -1.14
CA TYR A 148 4.13 5.47 -2.25
C TYR A 148 4.96 5.47 -3.54
N ILE A 149 5.57 6.60 -3.90
CA ILE A 149 6.44 6.70 -5.08
C ILE A 149 7.64 5.76 -4.95
N ASP A 150 8.28 5.73 -3.78
CA ASP A 150 9.44 4.88 -3.51
C ASP A 150 9.10 3.39 -3.60
N LEU A 151 7.91 2.99 -3.11
CA LEU A 151 7.40 1.63 -3.24
C LEU A 151 7.14 1.28 -4.72
N MET A 152 6.45 2.15 -5.45
CA MET A 152 6.14 1.94 -6.87
C MET A 152 7.40 1.75 -7.73
N ILE A 153 8.44 2.56 -7.52
CA ILE A 153 9.72 2.43 -8.23
C ILE A 153 10.37 1.07 -7.98
N ARG A 154 10.13 0.46 -6.82
CA ARG A 154 10.74 -0.81 -6.43
C ARG A 154 9.91 -2.04 -6.79
N SER A 155 8.60 -1.89 -7.00
CA SER A 155 7.72 -2.99 -7.39
C SER A 155 8.10 -3.61 -8.73
N SER A 156 8.30 -4.93 -8.73
CA SER A 156 8.56 -5.72 -9.93
C SER A 156 7.32 -5.79 -10.81
N GLY A 157 6.13 -5.95 -10.20
CA GLY A 157 4.86 -5.95 -10.92
C GLY A 157 4.56 -4.61 -11.58
N TYR A 158 4.91 -3.49 -10.95
CA TYR A 158 4.79 -2.17 -11.58
C TYR A 158 5.75 -1.98 -12.75
N LYS A 159 7.02 -2.39 -12.61
CA LYS A 159 7.99 -2.37 -13.72
C LYS A 159 7.51 -3.22 -14.90
N GLU A 160 6.98 -4.41 -14.63
CA GLU A 160 6.42 -5.27 -15.68
C GLU A 160 5.19 -4.64 -16.34
N PHE A 161 4.32 -3.98 -15.57
CA PHE A 161 3.21 -3.20 -16.12
C PHE A 161 3.69 -2.08 -17.03
N LEU A 162 4.70 -1.29 -16.60
CA LEU A 162 5.29 -0.23 -17.42
C LEU A 162 5.88 -0.79 -18.71
N LEU A 163 6.63 -1.90 -18.64
CA LEU A 163 7.16 -2.58 -19.83
C LEU A 163 6.04 -3.10 -20.74
N THR A 164 4.94 -3.61 -20.19
CA THR A 164 3.78 -4.05 -20.99
C THR A 164 3.09 -2.86 -21.67
N LYS A 165 2.90 -1.74 -20.96
CA LYS A 165 2.34 -0.51 -21.55
C LYS A 165 3.27 0.06 -22.61
N ILE A 166 4.56 0.16 -22.32
CA ILE A 166 5.58 0.60 -23.28
C ILE A 166 5.59 -0.32 -24.49
N LYS A 167 5.43 -1.65 -24.33
CA LYS A 167 5.25 -2.59 -25.46
C LYS A 167 3.95 -2.40 -26.23
N ILE A 168 2.84 -2.05 -25.57
CA ILE A 168 1.61 -1.65 -26.29
C ILE A 168 1.87 -0.37 -27.12
N PHE A 169 2.70 0.56 -26.61
CA PHE A 169 3.14 1.74 -27.36
C PHE A 169 4.26 1.44 -28.39
N SER A 170 5.07 0.40 -28.16
CA SER A 170 6.24 0.02 -28.94
C SER A 170 6.02 -1.24 -29.76
N ASN A 171 4.80 -1.76 -29.90
CA ASN A 171 4.43 -2.72 -30.94
C ASN A 171 4.42 -2.05 -32.33
N ASN A 172 4.85 -0.77 -32.40
CA ASN A 172 5.40 -0.10 -33.58
C ASN A 172 6.92 -0.26 -33.75
N ILE A 173 7.63 -0.96 -32.85
CA ILE A 173 9.09 -1.15 -32.87
C ILE A 173 9.43 -2.57 -32.38
N ASN A 174 9.65 -3.46 -33.35
CA ASN A 174 10.09 -4.83 -33.14
C ASN A 174 11.43 -4.90 -32.39
N GLY A 175 11.56 -5.80 -31.41
CA GLY A 175 12.86 -6.35 -31.03
C GLY A 175 13.31 -6.22 -29.58
N ILE A 176 12.49 -6.57 -28.59
CA ILE A 176 13.00 -6.83 -27.23
C ILE A 176 12.79 -8.31 -26.91
N ASP A 177 13.87 -9.08 -26.82
CA ASP A 177 13.88 -10.50 -26.46
C ASP A 177 13.39 -10.69 -25.00
N HIS A 178 12.47 -11.64 -24.76
CA HIS A 178 11.71 -11.80 -23.50
C HIS A 178 12.13 -13.00 -22.66
N ARG A 179 13.38 -13.46 -22.79
CA ARG A 179 13.81 -14.74 -22.21
C ARG A 179 14.21 -14.77 -20.74
N ASN A 180 14.00 -13.69 -19.98
CA ASN A 180 14.24 -13.73 -18.53
C ASN A 180 12.93 -13.88 -17.77
N SER A 181 12.54 -15.16 -17.65
CA SER A 181 11.58 -15.74 -16.68
C SER A 181 10.24 -15.04 -16.55
N ILE A 182 9.34 -15.26 -17.52
CA ILE A 182 7.90 -15.15 -17.29
C ILE A 182 7.53 -16.26 -16.32
N ILE A 183 7.29 -15.93 -15.05
CA ILE A 183 6.84 -16.91 -14.06
C ILE A 183 5.45 -17.41 -14.48
N GLU A 184 5.36 -18.70 -14.79
CA GLU A 184 4.15 -19.32 -15.33
C GLU A 184 3.06 -19.61 -14.30
N SER A 185 3.32 -19.37 -13.01
CA SER A 185 2.36 -19.61 -11.92
C SER A 185 1.03 -18.89 -12.15
N ASP A 186 -0.06 -19.65 -12.21
CA ASP A 186 -1.42 -19.11 -12.37
C ASP A 186 -1.79 -18.10 -11.27
N LEU A 187 -1.26 -18.30 -10.06
CA LEU A 187 -1.45 -17.37 -8.94
C LEU A 187 -0.77 -16.03 -9.22
N PHE A 188 0.45 -16.05 -9.77
CA PHE A 188 1.18 -14.83 -10.14
C PHE A 188 0.50 -14.12 -11.32
N LYS A 189 0.08 -14.86 -12.35
CA LYS A 189 -0.69 -14.30 -13.48
C LYS A 189 -1.98 -13.63 -13.02
N LYS A 190 -2.75 -14.27 -12.13
CA LYS A 190 -3.96 -13.70 -11.53
C LYS A 190 -3.65 -12.45 -10.68
N PHE A 191 -2.59 -12.50 -9.88
CA PHE A 191 -2.13 -11.35 -9.10
C PHE A 191 -1.77 -10.16 -10.00
N LEU A 192 -0.93 -10.39 -11.01
CA LEU A 192 -0.52 -9.36 -11.97
C LEU A 192 -1.70 -8.79 -12.73
N LEU A 193 -2.65 -9.63 -13.18
CA LEU A 193 -3.84 -9.16 -13.88
C LEU A 193 -4.67 -8.20 -13.01
N LYS A 194 -4.97 -8.60 -11.76
CA LYS A 194 -5.68 -7.74 -10.79
C LYS A 194 -4.91 -6.44 -10.53
N ARG A 195 -3.59 -6.52 -10.37
CA ARG A 195 -2.74 -5.35 -10.15
C ARG A 195 -2.77 -4.40 -11.35
N LYS A 196 -2.62 -4.92 -12.58
CA LYS A 196 -2.69 -4.16 -13.83
C LYS A 196 -4.03 -3.43 -13.97
N GLN A 197 -5.15 -4.08 -13.68
CA GLN A 197 -6.49 -3.47 -13.73
C GLN A 197 -6.61 -2.25 -12.79
N ARG A 198 -6.10 -2.35 -11.56
CA ARG A 198 -6.16 -1.23 -10.59
C ARG A 198 -5.26 -0.06 -11.02
N LEU A 199 -4.03 -0.34 -11.44
CA LEU A 199 -3.12 0.70 -11.95
C LEU A 199 -3.70 1.42 -13.18
N LEU A 200 -4.43 0.69 -14.05
CA LEU A 200 -5.17 1.28 -15.15
C LEU A 200 -6.29 2.20 -14.67
N ALA A 201 -7.12 1.74 -13.74
CA ALA A 201 -8.20 2.54 -13.15
C ALA A 201 -7.66 3.83 -12.52
N GLU A 202 -6.55 3.76 -11.78
CA GLU A 202 -5.91 4.93 -11.20
C GLU A 202 -5.35 5.89 -12.25
N SER A 203 -4.73 5.36 -13.31
CA SER A 203 -4.21 6.20 -14.41
C SER A 203 -5.32 6.93 -15.16
N LEU A 204 -6.48 6.29 -15.34
CA LEU A 204 -7.67 6.90 -15.95
C LEU A 204 -8.25 7.98 -15.04
N ILE A 205 -8.41 7.70 -13.75
CA ILE A 205 -8.91 8.69 -12.77
C ILE A 205 -8.01 9.92 -12.71
N ASN A 206 -6.68 9.75 -12.73
CA ASN A 206 -5.75 10.87 -12.75
C ASN A 206 -5.82 11.66 -14.07
N LYS A 207 -5.98 10.98 -15.22
CA LYS A 207 -6.15 11.63 -16.53
C LYS A 207 -7.44 12.47 -16.60
N TYR A 208 -8.54 11.99 -16.03
CA TYR A 208 -9.79 12.75 -15.98
C TYR A 208 -9.78 13.87 -14.94
N ARG A 209 -9.06 13.72 -13.82
CA ARG A 209 -8.89 14.81 -12.83
C ARG A 209 -8.08 15.98 -13.38
N SER A 210 -7.12 15.75 -14.27
CA SER A 210 -6.38 16.82 -14.96
C SER A 210 -7.18 17.52 -16.07
N CYS A 211 -8.38 17.03 -16.41
CA CYS A 211 -9.27 17.68 -17.39
C CYS A 211 -10.41 18.46 -16.71
N ILE A 212 -10.52 18.40 -15.37
CA ILE A 212 -11.60 19.00 -14.59
C ILE A 212 -11.07 20.12 -13.66
N ILE A 213 -9.76 20.36 -13.63
CA ILE A 213 -9.11 21.53 -13.00
C ILE A 213 -8.53 22.37 -14.12
#